data_AF-A0AAJ3J7V9-F1
#
_entry.id   AF-A0AAJ3J7V9-F1
#
_cell.length_a   1.000
_cell.length_b   1.000
_cell.length_c   1.000
_cell.angle_alpha   90.00
_cell.angle_beta   90.00
_cell.angle_gamma   90.00
#
_symmetry.space_group_name_H-M   'P 1'
#
loop_
_entity.id
_entity.type
_entity.pdbx_description
1 polymer ?
#
loop_
_entity_poly.entity_id
_entity_poly.type
_entity_poly.pdbx_seq_one_letter_code
_entity_poly.pdbx_strand_id
1 'polypeptide(L)'
;MTTTETTPESTAETPAATEANAAAALPWADVHAEHFKMLRLAPLATDRATGARPLRFVQFGYAERHDKHHSLLRMVIQLPGQRVRREQNHLDIWVDHDKHRVHFGPGNSLEIEPANRGIGRFLVAQGAAWAKKKWSHYRVDGVDLANKDALNEATRLRRDHFLRIQGFDVAYADVQHLKGNVQPGKVSDVLDSWNTEKVQFVEILEAAQMLQQAEQNLAEQEVKLRKEEEKVTKFKREDSGLRFTITCLVAFTVFQAGLLIWIATHR
;
A
#
# COMPACT_ATOMS: atom_id res chain seq x y z
N MET A 1 22.72 -8.70 78.73
CA MET A 1 22.06 -9.87 78.14
C MET A 1 20.90 -9.35 77.31
N THR A 2 21.08 -9.31 75.99
CA THR A 2 19.98 -9.17 75.03
C THR A 2 20.42 -9.92 73.79
N THR A 3 19.57 -10.87 73.42
CA THR A 3 19.82 -12.01 72.57
C THR A 3 19.70 -11.61 71.11
N THR A 4 20.65 -12.10 70.31
CA THR A 4 20.63 -12.13 68.85
C THR A 4 19.46 -12.98 68.35
N GLU A 5 18.62 -12.43 67.48
CA GLU A 5 17.83 -13.22 66.53
C GLU A 5 18.08 -12.69 65.11
N THR A 6 18.84 -13.50 64.38
CA THR A 6 19.07 -13.46 62.94
C THR A 6 17.85 -14.00 62.20
N THR A 7 17.21 -13.16 61.39
CA THR A 7 16.21 -13.56 60.40
C THR A 7 16.87 -14.39 59.29
N PRO A 8 16.30 -15.53 58.86
CA PRO A 8 16.83 -16.32 57.76
C PRO A 8 16.42 -15.72 56.41
N GLU A 9 17.36 -15.72 55.46
CA GLU A 9 17.12 -15.52 54.04
C GLU A 9 16.18 -16.62 53.49
N SER A 10 15.14 -16.21 52.78
CA SER A 10 14.33 -17.09 51.94
C SER A 10 14.46 -16.66 50.48
N THR A 11 15.39 -17.29 49.78
CA THR A 11 15.40 -17.39 48.32
C THR A 11 14.37 -18.44 47.90
N ALA A 12 13.38 -18.06 47.08
CA ALA A 12 12.74 -18.87 46.03
C ALA A 12 11.55 -18.08 45.46
N GLU A 13 11.69 -17.54 44.24
CA GLU A 13 11.19 -18.11 42.98
C GLU A 13 9.87 -17.45 42.55
N THR A 14 10.00 -16.43 41.70
CA THR A 14 8.91 -15.96 40.84
C THR A 14 9.08 -16.61 39.47
N PRO A 15 8.24 -17.56 39.04
CA PRO A 15 8.23 -18.04 37.67
C PRO A 15 7.28 -17.15 36.86
N ALA A 16 7.80 -16.02 36.35
CA ALA A 16 7.07 -15.16 35.41
C ALA A 16 7.99 -14.68 34.26
N ALA A 17 8.90 -15.55 33.83
CA ALA A 17 9.82 -15.28 32.72
C ALA A 17 10.03 -16.54 31.87
N THR A 18 8.94 -17.17 31.42
CA THR A 18 8.97 -18.19 30.38
C THR A 18 7.68 -18.00 29.59
N GLU A 19 7.67 -17.16 28.55
CA GLU A 19 7.36 -17.65 27.20
C GLU A 19 7.68 -16.63 26.08
N ALA A 20 8.29 -15.48 26.40
CA ALA A 20 8.50 -14.41 25.42
C ALA A 20 9.90 -14.36 24.76
N ASN A 21 10.79 -15.33 25.02
CA ASN A 21 12.19 -15.19 24.60
C ASN A 21 12.87 -16.50 24.11
N ALA A 22 12.12 -17.35 23.40
CA ALA A 22 12.67 -18.57 22.79
C ALA A 22 12.25 -18.80 21.33
N ALA A 23 11.92 -17.73 20.59
CA ALA A 23 12.13 -17.78 19.14
C ALA A 23 13.65 -17.72 18.94
N ALA A 24 14.31 -18.88 18.86
CA ALA A 24 15.70 -18.94 18.40
C ALA A 24 15.80 -18.04 17.16
N ALA A 25 16.68 -17.04 17.19
CA ALA A 25 16.77 -16.03 16.14
C ALA A 25 16.86 -16.76 14.79
N LEU A 26 15.79 -16.68 14.00
CA LEU A 26 15.71 -17.40 12.73
C LEU A 26 16.93 -17.00 11.88
N PRO A 27 17.63 -17.97 11.28
CA PRO A 27 18.81 -17.67 10.48
C PRO A 27 18.39 -16.73 9.36
N TRP A 28 19.07 -15.60 9.16
CA TRP A 28 18.78 -14.59 8.10
C TRP A 28 17.71 -13.53 8.40
N ALA A 29 17.45 -13.20 9.67
CA ALA A 29 16.60 -12.07 10.03
C ALA A 29 16.97 -10.74 9.33
N ASP A 30 18.26 -10.53 9.03
CA ASP A 30 18.81 -9.30 8.42
C ASP A 30 18.88 -9.30 6.89
N VAL A 31 18.42 -10.36 6.20
CA VAL A 31 18.50 -10.41 4.72
C VAL A 31 17.63 -9.32 4.09
N HIS A 32 18.15 -8.61 3.10
CA HIS A 32 17.39 -7.63 2.33
C HIS A 32 16.97 -8.20 0.97
N ALA A 33 16.01 -7.56 0.32
CA ALA A 33 15.67 -7.90 -1.06
C ALA A 33 16.89 -7.69 -1.99
N GLU A 34 17.13 -8.63 -2.89
CA GLU A 34 18.30 -8.64 -3.79
C GLU A 34 17.90 -8.55 -5.26
N HIS A 35 16.76 -9.16 -5.59
CA HIS A 35 16.18 -9.13 -6.92
C HIS A 35 15.03 -8.15 -6.96
N PHE A 36 14.98 -7.32 -8.00
CA PHE A 36 13.98 -6.27 -8.12
C PHE A 36 13.27 -6.36 -9.46
N LYS A 37 11.94 -6.21 -9.43
CA LYS A 37 11.07 -6.15 -10.59
C LYS A 37 10.12 -4.96 -10.46
N MET A 38 9.65 -4.43 -11.58
CA MET A 38 8.63 -3.39 -11.59
C MET A 38 7.23 -4.03 -11.62
N LEU A 39 6.34 -3.51 -10.80
CA LEU A 39 4.91 -3.84 -10.84
C LEU A 39 4.09 -2.64 -11.27
N ARG A 40 3.14 -2.87 -12.16
CA ARG A 40 2.07 -1.95 -12.51
C ARG A 40 0.84 -2.26 -11.67
N LEU A 41 0.35 -1.25 -10.96
CA LEU A 41 -0.92 -1.27 -10.26
C LEU A 41 -1.95 -0.53 -11.13
N ALA A 42 -2.92 -1.26 -11.68
CA ALA A 42 -3.93 -0.67 -12.56
C ALA A 42 -4.78 0.41 -11.85
N PRO A 43 -5.21 1.46 -12.55
CA PRO A 43 -6.14 2.44 -12.00
C PRO A 43 -7.46 1.76 -11.63
N LEU A 44 -8.01 2.10 -10.47
CA LEU A 44 -9.29 1.59 -9.98
C LEU A 44 -10.20 2.77 -9.63
N ALA A 45 -11.52 2.51 -9.58
CA ALA A 45 -12.49 3.50 -9.12
C ALA A 45 -12.13 4.05 -7.74
N THR A 46 -12.52 5.29 -7.44
CA THR A 46 -12.33 5.85 -6.10
C THR A 46 -13.04 4.99 -5.06
N ASP A 47 -12.37 4.75 -3.94
CA ASP A 47 -12.87 3.94 -2.83
C ASP A 47 -13.10 4.82 -1.61
N ARG A 48 -14.21 4.59 -0.89
CA ARG A 48 -14.57 5.42 0.26
C ARG A 48 -13.53 5.38 1.39
N ALA A 49 -12.85 4.24 1.57
CA ALA A 49 -11.89 4.05 2.66
C ALA A 49 -10.46 4.44 2.27
N THR A 50 -10.07 4.24 1.01
CA THR A 50 -8.68 4.42 0.53
C THR A 50 -8.50 5.59 -0.43
N GLY A 51 -9.60 6.23 -0.87
CA GLY A 51 -9.57 7.41 -1.73
C GLY A 51 -9.30 7.09 -3.21
N ALA A 52 -8.62 8.03 -3.88
CA ALA A 52 -8.31 7.92 -5.29
C ALA A 52 -7.29 6.80 -5.54
N ARG A 53 -7.52 6.01 -6.59
CA ARG A 53 -6.69 4.86 -6.93
C ARG A 53 -6.14 5.00 -8.35
N PRO A 54 -5.19 5.92 -8.60
CA PRO A 54 -4.61 6.12 -9.92
C PRO A 54 -3.73 4.94 -10.35
N LEU A 55 -3.34 4.94 -11.63
CA LEU A 55 -2.25 4.10 -12.12
C LEU A 55 -1.00 4.38 -11.30
N ARG A 56 -0.30 3.33 -10.85
CA ARG A 56 0.91 3.47 -10.05
C ARG A 56 1.91 2.38 -10.38
N PHE A 57 3.19 2.72 -10.40
CA PHE A 57 4.28 1.75 -10.52
C PHE A 57 4.96 1.62 -9.17
N VAL A 58 5.25 0.37 -8.77
CA VAL A 58 5.91 0.04 -7.51
C VAL A 58 7.03 -0.96 -7.77
N GLN A 59 8.03 -1.01 -6.88
CA GLN A 59 9.11 -1.97 -6.99
C GLN A 59 8.79 -3.19 -6.12
N PHE A 60 8.85 -4.37 -6.71
CA PHE A 60 8.80 -5.65 -6.02
C PHE A 60 10.22 -6.17 -5.85
N GLY A 61 10.66 -6.26 -4.60
CA GLY A 61 11.93 -6.85 -4.21
C GLY A 61 11.71 -8.25 -3.63
N TYR A 62 12.61 -9.18 -3.91
CA TYR A 62 12.64 -10.47 -3.22
C TYR A 62 14.06 -10.99 -2.99
N ALA A 63 14.21 -11.85 -1.99
CA ALA A 63 15.42 -12.61 -1.71
C ALA A 63 15.07 -14.01 -1.21
N GLU A 64 15.87 -14.99 -1.62
CA GLU A 64 15.71 -16.39 -1.23
C GLU A 64 16.95 -16.87 -0.47
N ARG A 65 16.74 -17.63 0.59
CA ARG A 65 17.80 -18.35 1.32
C ARG A 65 17.36 -19.78 1.60
N HIS A 66 18.31 -20.69 1.49
CA HIS A 66 18.09 -22.10 1.71
C HIS A 66 19.28 -22.70 2.44
N ASP A 67 19.00 -23.48 3.47
CA ASP A 67 19.94 -24.43 4.05
C ASP A 67 19.22 -25.77 4.28
N LYS A 68 19.85 -26.66 5.07
CA LYS A 68 19.31 -27.98 5.36
C LYS A 68 18.08 -27.95 6.29
N HIS A 69 17.98 -26.96 7.17
CA HIS A 69 16.98 -26.88 8.24
C HIS A 69 15.88 -25.86 7.93
N HIS A 70 16.23 -24.78 7.24
CA HIS A 70 15.37 -23.63 7.00
C HIS A 70 15.41 -23.17 5.56
N SER A 71 14.32 -22.54 5.14
CA SER A 71 14.31 -21.71 3.94
C SER A 71 13.51 -20.44 4.18
N LEU A 72 13.96 -19.36 3.56
CA LEU A 72 13.33 -18.05 3.61
C LEU A 72 13.07 -17.56 2.19
N LEU A 73 11.84 -17.13 1.94
CA LEU A 73 11.51 -16.18 0.88
C LEU A 73 11.09 -14.87 1.53
N ARG A 74 11.87 -13.83 1.30
CA ARG A 74 11.57 -12.48 1.75
C ARG A 74 11.09 -11.67 0.56
N MET A 75 9.92 -11.03 0.68
CA MET A 75 9.33 -10.19 -0.35
C MET A 75 8.98 -8.81 0.19
N VAL A 76 9.31 -7.78 -0.58
CA VAL A 76 9.12 -6.38 -0.19
C VAL A 76 8.50 -5.58 -1.34
N ILE A 77 7.59 -4.67 -1.02
CA ILE A 77 7.04 -3.69 -1.96
C ILE A 77 7.52 -2.28 -1.58
N GLN A 78 8.26 -1.64 -2.48
CA GLN A 78 8.73 -0.28 -2.28
C GLN A 78 7.92 0.68 -3.15
N LEU A 79 7.49 1.78 -2.55
CA LEU A 79 6.74 2.84 -3.22
C LEU A 79 7.68 3.98 -3.60
N PRO A 80 7.88 4.26 -4.90
CA PRO A 80 8.66 5.42 -5.34
C PRO A 80 8.09 6.70 -4.74
N GLY A 81 8.96 7.51 -4.12
CA GLY A 81 8.59 8.81 -3.53
C GLY A 81 7.74 8.76 -2.26
N GLN A 82 7.44 7.58 -1.71
CA GLN A 82 6.64 7.44 -0.49
C GLN A 82 7.34 6.52 0.52
N ARG A 83 7.64 7.05 1.71
CA ARG A 83 8.14 6.25 2.83
C ARG A 83 6.98 5.53 3.52
N VAL A 84 7.18 4.25 3.81
CA VAL A 84 6.27 3.41 4.59
C VAL A 84 6.97 2.95 5.88
N ARG A 85 6.22 2.41 6.83
CA ARG A 85 6.81 1.82 8.04
C ARG A 85 7.62 0.57 7.67
N ARG A 86 8.63 0.23 8.49
CA ARG A 86 9.52 -0.93 8.23
C ARG A 86 8.78 -2.26 8.10
N GLU A 87 7.72 -2.44 8.90
CA GLU A 87 6.91 -3.66 8.93
C GLU A 87 5.85 -3.72 7.81
N GLN A 88 5.64 -2.62 7.09
CA GLN A 88 4.66 -2.56 6.01
C GLN A 88 5.26 -3.07 4.71
N ASN A 89 4.39 -3.56 3.83
CA ASN A 89 4.76 -4.00 2.49
C ASN A 89 5.80 -5.12 2.47
N HIS A 90 5.81 -5.92 3.52
CA HIS A 90 6.78 -6.97 3.74
C HIS A 90 6.06 -8.29 4.02
N LEU A 91 6.46 -9.35 3.33
CA LEU A 91 5.98 -10.71 3.57
C LEU A 91 7.18 -11.65 3.57
N ASP A 92 7.38 -12.33 4.70
CA ASP A 92 8.37 -13.39 4.82
C ASP A 92 7.67 -14.73 4.80
N ILE A 93 8.28 -15.71 4.15
CA ILE A 93 7.82 -17.09 4.20
C ILE A 93 8.96 -17.95 4.67
N TRP A 94 8.77 -18.50 5.85
CA TRP A 94 9.72 -19.39 6.50
C TRP A 94 9.28 -20.82 6.31
N VAL A 95 10.24 -21.68 6.05
CA VAL A 95 10.05 -23.13 5.97
C VAL A 95 10.99 -23.75 6.98
N ASP A 96 10.44 -24.60 7.86
CA ASP A 96 11.18 -25.47 8.77
C ASP A 96 11.14 -26.88 8.17
N HIS A 97 12.29 -27.34 7.68
CA HIS A 97 12.46 -28.66 7.04
C HIS A 97 12.53 -29.79 8.05
N ASP A 98 12.85 -29.52 9.32
CA ASP A 98 12.87 -30.56 10.35
C ASP A 98 11.43 -30.89 10.79
N LYS A 99 10.55 -29.89 10.82
CA LYS A 99 9.14 -30.04 11.22
C LYS A 99 8.16 -30.12 10.06
N HIS A 100 8.63 -29.94 8.82
CA HIS A 100 7.80 -29.86 7.62
C HIS A 100 6.69 -28.80 7.72
N ARG A 101 7.07 -27.60 8.17
CA ARG A 101 6.13 -26.50 8.42
C ARG A 101 6.49 -25.27 7.60
N VAL A 102 5.46 -24.52 7.22
CA VAL A 102 5.57 -23.25 6.50
C VAL A 102 4.84 -22.17 7.29
N HIS A 103 5.51 -21.05 7.52
CA HIS A 103 4.99 -19.90 8.22
C HIS A 103 4.96 -18.68 7.30
N PHE A 104 3.80 -18.05 7.17
CA PHE A 104 3.61 -16.79 6.44
C PHE A 104 3.70 -15.63 7.43
N GLY A 105 4.86 -14.98 7.45
CA GLY A 105 5.23 -13.86 8.31
C GLY A 105 4.83 -12.50 7.73
N PRO A 106 4.76 -11.43 8.55
CA PRO A 106 5.40 -11.30 9.87
C PRO A 106 4.56 -11.77 11.07
N GLY A 107 3.51 -12.59 10.85
CA GLY A 107 2.71 -13.19 11.92
C GLY A 107 1.24 -12.80 11.80
N ASN A 108 0.72 -12.07 12.79
CA ASN A 108 -0.73 -11.86 12.98
C ASN A 108 -1.42 -10.84 12.06
N SER A 109 -0.67 -10.08 11.26
CA SER A 109 -1.24 -9.16 10.27
C SER A 109 -0.27 -8.82 9.14
N LEU A 110 -0.75 -8.85 7.90
CA LEU A 110 -0.04 -8.35 6.72
C LEU A 110 -0.49 -6.92 6.43
N GLU A 111 0.37 -5.93 6.72
CA GLU A 111 0.07 -4.53 6.44
C GLU A 111 0.58 -4.12 5.07
N ILE A 112 -0.33 -3.64 4.22
CA ILE A 112 -0.04 -3.30 2.82
C ILE A 112 -0.50 -1.88 2.50
N GLU A 113 0.41 -1.13 1.87
CA GLU A 113 0.20 0.21 1.35
C GLU A 113 0.74 0.29 -0.09
N PRO A 114 -0.02 0.81 -1.08
CA PRO A 114 -1.41 1.27 -0.98
C PRO A 114 -2.41 0.14 -0.70
N ALA A 115 -3.27 0.36 0.28
CA ALA A 115 -4.33 -0.58 0.63
C ALA A 115 -5.32 -0.81 -0.53
N ASN A 116 -5.96 -1.98 -0.57
CA ASN A 116 -6.99 -2.34 -1.55
C ASN A 116 -6.55 -2.23 -3.03
N ARG A 117 -5.28 -2.56 -3.32
CA ARG A 117 -4.70 -2.58 -4.67
C ARG A 117 -4.36 -3.98 -5.20
N GLY A 118 -4.68 -5.03 -4.45
CA GLY A 118 -4.37 -6.42 -4.83
C GLY A 118 -2.97 -6.90 -4.45
N ILE A 119 -2.11 -6.02 -3.92
CA ILE A 119 -0.72 -6.33 -3.54
C ILE A 119 -0.64 -7.45 -2.51
N GLY A 120 -1.47 -7.44 -1.45
CA GLY A 120 -1.44 -8.49 -0.43
C GLY A 120 -1.70 -9.89 -1.00
N ARG A 121 -2.69 -10.02 -1.91
CA ARG A 121 -2.98 -11.27 -2.63
C ARG A 121 -1.81 -11.67 -3.53
N PHE A 122 -1.25 -10.70 -4.26
CA PHE A 122 -0.08 -10.93 -5.08
C PHE A 122 1.09 -11.50 -4.26
N LEU A 123 1.42 -10.91 -3.11
CA LEU A 123 2.53 -11.38 -2.27
C LEU A 123 2.29 -12.80 -1.76
N VAL A 124 1.10 -13.09 -1.22
CA VAL A 124 0.80 -14.45 -0.74
C VAL A 124 0.78 -15.44 -1.90
N ALA A 125 0.26 -15.07 -3.06
CA ALA A 125 0.25 -15.92 -4.25
C ALA A 125 1.67 -16.25 -4.73
N GLN A 126 2.58 -15.27 -4.81
CA GLN A 126 3.99 -15.49 -5.13
C GLN A 126 4.65 -16.43 -4.12
N GLY A 127 4.31 -16.21 -2.84
CA GLY A 127 4.77 -17.03 -1.75
C GLY A 127 4.31 -18.48 -1.78
N ALA A 128 3.02 -18.69 -2.04
CA ALA A 128 2.41 -19.99 -2.20
C ALA A 128 3.00 -20.69 -3.43
N ALA A 129 3.16 -19.99 -4.56
CA ALA A 129 3.80 -20.54 -5.75
C ALA A 129 5.23 -21.03 -5.47
N TRP A 130 6.01 -20.24 -4.72
CA TRP A 130 7.36 -20.62 -4.31
C TRP A 130 7.37 -21.86 -3.41
N ALA A 131 6.54 -21.87 -2.36
CA ALA A 131 6.48 -22.97 -1.42
C ALA A 131 5.96 -24.27 -2.08
N LYS A 132 4.94 -24.18 -2.94
CA LYS A 132 4.34 -25.32 -3.66
C LYS A 132 5.32 -26.05 -4.56
N LYS A 133 6.30 -25.34 -5.15
CA LYS A 133 7.30 -25.95 -6.05
C LYS A 133 8.08 -27.10 -5.39
N LYS A 134 8.33 -27.01 -4.08
CA LYS A 134 9.19 -27.98 -3.36
C LYS A 134 8.49 -28.63 -2.16
N TRP A 135 7.56 -27.93 -1.52
CA TRP A 135 7.01 -28.29 -0.21
C TRP A 135 5.48 -28.25 -0.18
N SER A 136 4.83 -28.62 -1.30
CA SER A 136 3.36 -28.66 -1.40
C SER A 136 2.69 -29.52 -0.32
N HIS A 137 3.39 -30.54 0.19
CA HIS A 137 2.93 -31.46 1.22
C HIS A 137 3.18 -30.96 2.66
N TYR A 138 3.92 -29.87 2.84
CA TYR A 138 4.18 -29.31 4.17
C TYR A 138 2.92 -28.65 4.75
N ARG A 139 2.91 -28.53 6.08
CA ARG A 139 1.81 -27.92 6.83
C ARG A 139 2.02 -26.43 6.94
N VAL A 140 0.98 -25.64 6.69
CA VAL A 140 0.96 -24.22 7.03
C VAL A 140 0.51 -24.07 8.48
N ASP A 141 1.30 -23.34 9.27
CA ASP A 141 0.97 -23.09 10.67
C ASP A 141 -0.25 -22.16 10.79
N GLY A 142 -1.08 -22.42 11.81
CA GLY A 142 -2.17 -21.51 12.17
C GLY A 142 -1.62 -20.27 12.87
N VAL A 143 -2.31 -19.15 12.70
CA VAL A 143 -1.87 -17.85 13.25
C VAL A 143 -3.07 -17.10 13.80
N ASP A 144 -2.92 -16.58 15.02
CA ASP A 144 -3.92 -15.68 15.61
C ASP A 144 -3.96 -14.36 14.85
N LEU A 145 -5.16 -13.88 14.56
CA LEU A 145 -5.36 -12.65 13.82
C LEU A 145 -5.31 -11.44 14.74
N ALA A 146 -4.72 -10.34 14.28
CA ALA A 146 -4.63 -9.12 15.06
C ALA A 146 -6.01 -8.52 15.40
N ASN A 147 -6.22 -8.17 16.68
CA ASN A 147 -7.47 -7.58 17.16
C ASN A 147 -7.79 -6.21 16.55
N LYS A 148 -6.77 -5.47 16.09
CA LYS A 148 -6.93 -4.14 15.49
C LYS A 148 -7.92 -4.14 14.31
N ASP A 149 -7.93 -5.22 13.54
CA ASP A 149 -8.82 -5.35 12.39
C ASP A 149 -10.23 -5.78 12.78
N ALA A 150 -10.40 -6.37 13.97
CA ALA A 150 -11.69 -6.81 14.50
C ALA A 150 -12.54 -5.64 15.05
N LEU A 151 -11.90 -4.52 15.42
CA LEU A 151 -12.57 -3.33 15.93
C LEU A 151 -13.47 -2.65 14.90
N ASN A 152 -13.24 -2.88 13.60
CA ASN A 152 -14.05 -2.34 12.52
C ASN A 152 -14.51 -3.48 11.61
N GLU A 153 -15.82 -3.70 11.53
CA GLU A 153 -16.44 -4.76 10.74
C GLU A 153 -16.02 -4.73 9.26
N ALA A 154 -15.95 -3.55 8.64
CA ALA A 154 -15.55 -3.44 7.24
C ALA A 154 -14.06 -3.81 7.01
N THR A 155 -13.20 -3.60 8.01
CA THR A 155 -11.80 -4.03 7.95
C THR A 155 -11.69 -5.53 8.19
N ARG A 156 -12.41 -6.06 9.19
CA ARG A 156 -12.52 -7.50 9.46
C ARG A 156 -12.97 -8.27 8.23
N LEU A 157 -14.10 -7.89 7.63
CA LEU A 157 -14.65 -8.56 6.45
C LEU A 157 -13.69 -8.53 5.25
N ARG A 158 -12.95 -7.43 5.06
CA ARG A 158 -11.93 -7.33 3.99
C ARG A 158 -10.77 -8.29 4.23
N ARG A 159 -10.25 -8.35 5.47
CA ARG A 159 -9.19 -9.29 5.87
C ARG A 159 -9.63 -10.73 5.67
N ASP A 160 -10.81 -11.09 6.17
CA ASP A 160 -11.32 -12.45 6.09
C ASP A 160 -11.59 -12.87 4.64
N HIS A 161 -12.15 -11.97 3.83
CA HIS A 161 -12.33 -12.20 2.41
C HIS A 161 -10.99 -12.31 1.65
N PHE A 162 -9.96 -11.59 2.10
CA PHE A 162 -8.60 -11.76 1.58
C PHE A 162 -8.06 -13.16 1.90
N LEU A 163 -8.11 -13.58 3.17
CA LEU A 163 -7.59 -14.87 3.64
C LEU A 163 -8.34 -16.06 2.98
N ARG A 164 -9.67 -16.03 2.99
CA ARG A 164 -10.51 -17.10 2.42
C ARG A 164 -10.32 -17.27 0.93
N ILE A 165 -10.24 -16.17 0.17
CA ILE A 165 -9.95 -16.26 -1.28
C ILE A 165 -8.57 -16.83 -1.54
N GLN A 166 -7.60 -16.63 -0.65
CA GLN A 166 -6.27 -17.21 -0.79
C GLN A 166 -6.18 -18.67 -0.32
N GLY A 167 -7.30 -19.28 0.09
CA GLY A 167 -7.36 -20.69 0.51
C GLY A 167 -7.15 -20.92 2.01
N PHE A 168 -7.10 -19.86 2.83
CA PHE A 168 -7.05 -20.01 4.29
C PHE A 168 -8.43 -20.13 4.90
N ASP A 169 -8.56 -20.99 5.92
CA ASP A 169 -9.75 -21.05 6.74
C ASP A 169 -9.62 -20.11 7.96
N VAL A 170 -10.68 -19.36 8.25
CA VAL A 170 -10.71 -18.33 9.30
C VAL A 170 -11.86 -18.66 10.25
N ALA A 171 -11.50 -18.97 11.50
CA ALA A 171 -12.45 -19.25 12.57
C ALA A 171 -12.38 -18.18 13.65
N TYR A 172 -13.43 -18.10 14.47
CA TYR A 172 -13.53 -17.20 15.60
C TYR A 172 -13.97 -17.98 16.83
N ALA A 173 -13.30 -17.75 17.95
CA ALA A 173 -13.61 -18.40 19.22
C ALA A 173 -14.80 -17.74 19.96
N ASP A 174 -15.13 -16.50 19.61
CA ASP A 174 -16.11 -15.67 20.31
C ASP A 174 -17.16 -15.06 19.37
N VAL A 175 -18.36 -14.82 19.90
CA VAL A 175 -19.48 -14.21 19.15
C VAL A 175 -19.18 -12.77 18.71
N GLN A 176 -18.30 -12.07 19.43
CA GLN A 176 -17.88 -10.71 19.09
C GLN A 176 -16.81 -10.68 17.98
N HIS A 177 -16.34 -11.85 17.53
CA HIS A 177 -15.33 -11.99 16.48
C HIS A 177 -14.02 -11.26 16.79
N LEU A 178 -13.65 -11.13 18.07
CA LEU A 178 -12.43 -10.46 18.51
C LEU A 178 -11.22 -11.41 18.54
N LYS A 179 -11.45 -12.72 18.72
CA LYS A 179 -10.43 -13.76 18.77
C LYS A 179 -10.52 -14.64 17.52
N GLY A 180 -10.09 -14.06 16.40
CA GLY A 180 -10.00 -14.78 15.12
C GLY A 180 -8.67 -15.49 14.97
N ASN A 181 -8.68 -16.65 14.33
CA ASN A 181 -7.45 -17.38 13.98
C ASN A 181 -7.54 -17.99 12.58
N VAL A 182 -6.40 -18.04 11.90
CA VAL A 182 -6.23 -18.84 10.69
C VAL A 182 -5.98 -20.27 11.10
N GLN A 183 -6.79 -21.20 10.59
CA GLN A 183 -6.64 -22.61 10.89
C GLN A 183 -5.41 -23.19 10.16
N PRO A 184 -4.70 -24.13 10.78
CA PRO A 184 -3.62 -24.83 10.10
C PRO A 184 -4.12 -25.58 8.86
N GLY A 185 -3.33 -25.56 7.78
CA GLY A 185 -3.69 -26.18 6.51
C GLY A 185 -2.50 -26.83 5.81
N LYS A 186 -2.63 -27.19 4.54
CA LYS A 186 -1.50 -27.63 3.71
C LYS A 186 -1.07 -26.52 2.74
N VAL A 187 0.20 -26.51 2.37
CA VAL A 187 0.74 -25.58 1.36
C VAL A 187 0.03 -25.74 0.02
N SER A 188 -0.40 -26.97 -0.33
CA SER A 188 -1.20 -27.26 -1.53
C SER A 188 -2.49 -26.44 -1.62
N ASP A 189 -3.10 -26.14 -0.46
CA ASP A 189 -4.44 -25.57 -0.38
C ASP A 189 -4.42 -24.04 -0.49
N VAL A 190 -3.27 -23.42 -0.19
CA VAL A 190 -3.06 -21.98 -0.36
C VAL A 190 -3.00 -21.66 -1.84
N LEU A 191 -3.88 -20.81 -2.36
CA LEU A 191 -3.89 -20.48 -3.78
C LEU A 191 -2.64 -19.66 -4.17
N ASP A 192 -2.16 -19.87 -5.39
CA ASP A 192 -1.02 -19.19 -6.01
C ASP A 192 -1.46 -18.22 -7.13
N SER A 193 -2.76 -17.97 -7.22
CA SER A 193 -3.34 -17.02 -8.17
C SER A 193 -3.58 -15.65 -7.54
N TRP A 194 -3.48 -14.62 -8.36
CA TRP A 194 -3.86 -13.25 -8.01
C TRP A 194 -4.62 -12.61 -9.18
N ASN A 195 -5.22 -11.45 -8.95
CA ASN A 195 -5.85 -10.70 -10.01
C ASN A 195 -4.77 -9.98 -10.85
N THR A 196 -4.49 -10.55 -12.02
CA THR A 196 -3.51 -10.04 -12.98
C THR A 196 -3.95 -8.77 -13.70
N GLU A 197 -5.21 -8.34 -13.61
CA GLU A 197 -5.62 -7.02 -14.12
C GLU A 197 -5.21 -5.91 -13.15
N LYS A 198 -5.25 -6.19 -11.84
CA LYS A 198 -4.90 -5.23 -10.78
C LYS A 198 -3.40 -5.06 -10.60
N VAL A 199 -2.65 -6.15 -10.65
CA VAL A 199 -1.19 -6.18 -10.40
C VAL A 199 -0.50 -6.98 -11.49
N GLN A 200 0.39 -6.31 -12.22
CA GLN A 200 1.12 -6.87 -13.36
C GLN A 200 2.61 -6.65 -13.20
N PHE A 201 3.42 -7.63 -13.62
CA PHE A 201 4.83 -7.37 -13.87
C PHE A 201 4.97 -6.50 -15.11
N VAL A 202 5.92 -5.57 -15.08
CA VAL A 202 6.30 -4.76 -16.23
C VAL A 202 7.70 -5.16 -16.62
N GLU A 203 7.82 -5.69 -17.84
CA GLU A 203 9.12 -6.02 -18.41
C GLU A 203 9.85 -4.76 -18.86
N ILE A 204 11.18 -4.82 -18.95
CA ILE A 204 12.01 -3.64 -19.28
C ILE A 204 11.61 -3.04 -20.63
N LEU A 205 11.33 -3.87 -21.62
CA LEU A 205 10.92 -3.41 -22.94
C LEU A 205 9.54 -2.73 -22.91
N GLU A 206 8.60 -3.28 -22.16
CA GLU A 206 7.27 -2.69 -21.96
C GLU A 206 7.39 -1.35 -21.22
N ALA A 207 8.23 -1.27 -20.19
CA ALA A 207 8.51 -0.03 -19.48
C ALA A 207 9.10 1.05 -20.42
N ALA A 208 10.04 0.68 -21.29
CA ALA A 208 10.62 1.58 -22.27
C ALA A 208 9.57 2.09 -23.28
N GLN A 209 8.68 1.21 -23.76
CA GLN A 209 7.58 1.58 -24.64
C GLN A 209 6.58 2.53 -23.96
N MET A 210 6.22 2.26 -22.70
CA MET A 210 5.35 3.13 -21.91
C MET A 210 5.98 4.51 -21.72
N LEU A 211 7.28 4.58 -21.45
CA LEU A 211 8.01 5.84 -21.32
C LEU A 211 8.02 6.63 -22.64
N GLN A 212 8.33 5.96 -23.75
CA GLN A 212 8.32 6.58 -25.07
C GLN A 212 6.92 7.11 -25.44
N GLN A 213 5.86 6.35 -25.16
CA GLN A 213 4.49 6.80 -25.38
C GLN A 213 4.11 7.98 -24.49
N ALA A 214 4.55 7.96 -23.23
CA ALA A 214 4.29 9.06 -22.30
C ALA A 214 4.96 10.36 -22.76
N GLU A 215 6.19 10.28 -23.29
CA GLU A 215 6.91 11.43 -23.85
C GLU A 215 6.18 12.01 -25.08
N GLN A 216 5.74 11.16 -26.00
CA GLN A 216 4.94 11.59 -27.15
C GLN A 216 3.63 12.28 -26.73
N ASN A 217 2.90 11.67 -25.80
CA ASN A 217 1.66 12.24 -25.28
C ASN A 217 1.89 13.59 -24.58
N LEU A 218 3.02 13.74 -23.88
CA LEU A 218 3.38 14.98 -23.20
C LEU A 218 3.69 16.09 -24.21
N ALA A 219 4.45 15.79 -25.26
CA ALA A 219 4.71 16.74 -26.35
C ALA A 219 3.42 17.18 -27.04
N GLU A 220 2.47 16.27 -27.29
CA GLU A 220 1.16 16.63 -27.84
C GLU A 220 0.35 17.54 -26.92
N GLN A 221 0.38 17.28 -25.61
CA GLN A 221 -0.29 18.11 -24.62
C GLN A 221 0.31 19.51 -24.54
N GLU A 222 1.64 19.64 -24.60
CA GLU A 222 2.31 20.95 -24.63
C GLU A 222 1.87 21.79 -25.83
N VAL A 223 1.74 21.20 -27.02
CA VAL A 223 1.27 21.92 -28.21
C VAL A 223 -0.17 22.38 -28.03
N LYS A 224 -1.04 21.55 -27.45
CA LYS A 224 -2.44 21.94 -27.15
C LYS A 224 -2.49 23.06 -26.11
N LEU A 225 -1.66 22.97 -25.08
CA LEU A 225 -1.59 23.96 -24.00
C LEU A 225 -1.16 25.33 -24.55
N ARG A 226 -0.12 25.38 -25.39
CA ARG A 226 0.31 26.62 -26.07
C ARG A 226 -0.80 27.25 -26.90
N LYS A 227 -1.57 26.45 -27.65
CA LYS A 227 -2.71 26.95 -28.45
C LYS A 227 -3.81 27.57 -27.58
N GLU A 228 -4.12 26.96 -26.43
CA GLU A 228 -5.09 27.52 -25.50
C GLU A 228 -4.56 28.79 -24.82
N GLU A 229 -3.28 28.85 -24.47
CA GLU A 229 -2.64 30.07 -23.95
C GLU A 229 -2.67 31.23 -24.96
N GLU A 230 -2.42 30.96 -26.24
CA GLU A 230 -2.55 31.95 -27.33
C GLU A 230 -3.98 32.48 -27.47
N LYS A 231 -5.00 31.61 -27.34
CA LYS A 231 -6.40 32.06 -27.34
C LYS A 231 -6.73 32.92 -26.13
N VAL A 232 -6.29 32.51 -24.94
CA VAL A 232 -6.52 33.25 -23.70
C VAL A 232 -5.86 34.63 -23.77
N THR A 233 -4.62 34.72 -24.27
CA THR A 233 -3.93 36.01 -24.43
C THR A 233 -4.61 36.89 -25.47
N LYS A 234 -5.10 36.33 -26.58
CA LYS A 234 -5.91 37.07 -27.56
C LYS A 234 -7.19 37.63 -26.93
N PHE A 235 -7.97 36.81 -26.21
CA PHE A 235 -9.19 37.28 -25.56
C PHE A 235 -8.91 38.31 -24.46
N LYS A 236 -7.81 38.17 -23.70
CA LYS A 236 -7.40 39.21 -22.73
C LYS A 236 -7.10 40.54 -23.42
N ARG A 237 -6.45 40.52 -24.59
CA ARG A 237 -6.18 41.73 -25.38
C ARG A 237 -7.47 42.35 -25.90
N GLU A 238 -8.39 41.55 -26.42
CA GLU A 238 -9.70 42.02 -26.89
C GLU A 238 -10.54 42.60 -25.73
N ASP A 239 -10.57 41.96 -24.57
CA ASP A 239 -11.27 42.44 -23.36
C ASP A 239 -10.68 43.77 -22.88
N SER A 240 -9.35 43.92 -22.87
CA SER A 240 -8.70 45.20 -22.55
C SER A 240 -9.10 46.30 -23.54
N GLY A 241 -9.18 45.99 -24.84
CA GLY A 241 -9.63 46.92 -25.87
C GLY A 241 -11.11 47.32 -25.72
N LEU A 242 -11.97 46.36 -25.38
CA LEU A 242 -13.38 46.59 -25.08
C LEU A 242 -13.55 47.49 -23.87
N ARG A 243 -12.85 47.21 -22.76
CA ARG A 243 -12.87 48.05 -21.55
C ARG A 243 -12.39 49.47 -21.83
N PHE A 244 -11.36 49.64 -22.65
CA PHE A 244 -10.90 50.97 -23.09
C PHE A 244 -11.99 51.69 -23.87
N THR A 245 -12.60 51.04 -24.87
CA THR A 245 -13.69 51.62 -25.68
C THR A 245 -14.89 52.02 -24.82
N ILE A 246 -15.31 51.16 -23.88
CA ILE A 246 -16.39 51.45 -22.94
C ILE A 246 -16.04 52.66 -22.08
N THR A 247 -14.81 52.75 -21.57
CA THR A 247 -14.34 53.88 -20.75
C THR A 247 -14.36 55.19 -21.55
N CYS A 248 -13.92 55.17 -22.81
CA CYS A 248 -14.00 56.34 -23.69
C CYS A 248 -15.44 56.78 -23.95
N LEU A 249 -16.36 55.83 -24.21
CA LEU A 249 -17.79 56.11 -24.38
C LEU A 249 -18.39 56.74 -23.12
N VAL A 250 -18.09 56.20 -21.94
CA VAL A 250 -18.55 56.75 -20.65
C VAL A 250 -17.99 58.15 -20.41
N ALA A 251 -16.71 58.38 -20.68
CA ALA A 251 -16.11 59.72 -20.54
C ALA A 251 -16.76 60.73 -21.50
N PHE A 252 -17.02 60.33 -22.75
CA PHE A 252 -17.68 61.17 -23.74
C PHE A 252 -19.11 61.52 -23.34
N THR A 253 -19.91 60.55 -22.88
CA THR A 253 -21.30 60.81 -22.46
C THR A 253 -21.36 61.72 -21.23
N VAL A 254 -20.47 61.54 -20.25
CA VAL A 254 -20.36 62.44 -19.08
C VAL A 254 -19.98 63.85 -19.50
N PHE A 255 -19.02 64.00 -20.43
CA PHE A 255 -18.63 65.31 -20.96
C PHE A 255 -19.78 66.01 -21.68
N GLN A 256 -20.48 65.30 -22.58
CA GLN A 256 -21.65 65.83 -23.29
C GLN A 256 -22.77 66.25 -22.32
N ALA A 257 -23.05 65.44 -21.29
CA ALA A 257 -24.02 65.78 -20.27
C ALA A 257 -23.61 67.03 -19.48
N GLY A 258 -22.33 67.17 -19.12
CA GLY A 258 -21.80 68.37 -18.47
C GLY A 258 -21.93 69.63 -19.33
N LEU A 259 -21.65 69.52 -20.63
CA LEU A 259 -21.80 70.60 -21.60
C LEU A 259 -23.26 71.05 -21.74
N LEU A 260 -24.19 70.10 -21.83
CA LEU A 260 -25.64 70.36 -21.86
C LEU A 260 -26.12 71.06 -20.60
N ILE A 261 -25.71 70.61 -19.42
CA ILE A 261 -26.04 71.25 -18.15
C ILE A 261 -25.50 72.68 -18.13
N TRP A 262 -24.23 72.88 -18.50
CA TRP A 262 -23.61 74.20 -18.55
C TRP A 262 -24.39 75.17 -19.44
N ILE A 263 -24.71 74.75 -20.68
CA ILE A 263 -25.53 75.54 -21.62
C ILE A 263 -26.91 75.86 -21.03
N ALA A 264 -27.56 74.90 -20.37
CA ALA A 264 -28.87 75.11 -19.76
C ALA A 264 -28.83 76.07 -18.56
N THR A 265 -27.74 76.09 -17.79
CA THR A 265 -27.56 76.95 -16.61
C THR A 265 -26.94 78.32 -16.90
N HIS A 266 -26.36 78.56 -18.09
CA HIS A 266 -25.81 79.85 -18.51
C HIS A 266 -26.71 80.59 -19.54
N ARG A 267 -28.00 80.29 -19.51
CA ARG A 267 -29.05 81.05 -20.19
C ARG A 267 -29.82 81.90 -19.19
#